data_AF-A0A2V8JW27-F1
#
_entry.id   AF-A0A2V8JW27-F1
#
_cell.length_a   1.000
_cell.length_b   1.000
_cell.length_c   1.000
_cell.angle_alpha   90.00
_cell.angle_beta   90.00
_cell.angle_gamma   90.00
#
_symmetry.space_group_name_H-M   'P 1'
#
loop_
_entity.id
_entity.type
_entity.pdbx_description
1 polymer ?
#
loop_
_entity_poly.entity_id
_entity_poly.type
_entity_poly.pdbx_seq_one_letter_code
_entity_poly.pdbx_strand_id
1 'polypeptide(L)'
;IGDAPYNYTLALLGKFGLNARDVQWIPVGTDATARAVALSSGRADATLLTPPVYFKLEEQGFKSIANMADYNDIYASTVYLFTKKTVAADPKLPELIIKAQAEAVKRFYDDRAFAVKAYLTYDKQESADIERIYDATAKSNSLERVPYVMAPAIKSIMEQANGQAATQIKDFDVRKVVDNSVVDRLVKEGFFEKLFGSGIKAEQDRKSKQAFR
;
A
#
# COMPACT_ATOMS: atom_id res chain seq x y z
N ILE A 1 8.52 -10.85 -12.64
CA ILE A 1 7.78 -10.38 -13.84
C ILE A 1 6.35 -10.83 -13.65
N GLY A 2 5.42 -9.88 -13.69
CA GLY A 2 4.00 -10.12 -13.46
C GLY A 2 3.56 -10.00 -11.99
N ASP A 3 4.50 -9.97 -11.05
CA ASP A 3 4.27 -9.75 -9.61
C ASP A 3 4.12 -8.25 -9.27
N ALA A 4 3.67 -7.95 -8.05
CA ALA A 4 3.43 -6.57 -7.62
C ALA A 4 4.69 -5.67 -7.74
N PRO A 5 5.89 -6.07 -7.27
CA PRO A 5 7.10 -5.27 -7.47
C PRO A 5 7.41 -4.94 -8.94
N TYR A 6 7.15 -5.87 -9.86
CA TYR A 6 7.32 -5.65 -11.29
C TYR A 6 6.36 -4.58 -11.82
N ASN A 7 5.07 -4.69 -11.50
CA ASN A 7 4.07 -3.72 -11.95
C ASN A 7 4.33 -2.32 -11.35
N TYR A 8 4.76 -2.25 -10.08
CA TYR A 8 5.15 -0.99 -9.45
C TYR A 8 6.39 -0.38 -10.09
N THR A 9 7.40 -1.19 -10.42
CA THR A 9 8.59 -0.72 -11.13
C THR A 9 8.22 -0.18 -12.52
N LEU A 10 7.32 -0.85 -13.25
CA LEU A 10 6.81 -0.35 -14.53
C LEU A 10 6.09 0.98 -14.39
N ALA A 11 5.20 1.11 -13.40
CA ALA A 11 4.50 2.37 -13.13
C ALA A 11 5.48 3.51 -12.83
N LEU A 12 6.54 3.22 -12.05
CA LEU A 12 7.58 4.18 -11.71
C LEU A 12 8.44 4.56 -12.92
N LEU A 13 8.84 3.60 -13.76
CA LEU A 13 9.54 3.86 -15.02
C LEU A 13 8.75 4.79 -15.93
N GLY A 14 7.42 4.60 -16.01
CA GLY A 14 6.52 5.46 -16.78
C GLY A 14 6.58 6.93 -16.38
N LYS A 15 6.90 7.25 -15.11
CA LYS A 15 7.10 8.63 -14.64
C LYS A 15 8.28 9.34 -15.29
N PHE A 16 9.23 8.56 -15.79
CA PHE A 16 10.43 9.04 -16.47
C PHE A 16 10.37 8.82 -17.98
N GLY A 17 9.19 8.53 -18.54
CA GLY A 17 9.01 8.28 -19.97
C GLY A 17 9.57 6.94 -20.46
N LEU A 18 9.90 6.03 -19.53
CA LEU A 18 10.43 4.70 -19.83
C LEU A 18 9.31 3.66 -19.78
N ASN A 19 9.48 2.58 -20.54
CA ASN A 19 8.57 1.44 -20.61
C ASN A 19 9.31 0.12 -20.44
N ALA A 20 8.57 -0.99 -20.44
CA ALA A 20 9.10 -2.33 -20.21
C ALA A 20 10.22 -2.76 -21.17
N ARG A 21 10.30 -2.17 -22.37
CA ARG A 21 11.30 -2.47 -23.42
C ARG A 21 12.58 -1.65 -23.28
N ASP A 22 12.55 -0.58 -22.48
CA ASP A 22 13.71 0.31 -22.29
C ASP A 22 14.68 -0.22 -21.22
N VAL A 23 14.35 -1.36 -20.60
CA VAL A 23 15.14 -1.98 -19.53
C VAL A 23 15.28 -3.48 -19.77
N GLN A 24 16.36 -4.07 -19.24
CA GLN A 24 16.53 -5.51 -19.18
C GLN A 24 16.00 -6.07 -17.85
N TRP A 25 15.02 -6.96 -17.92
CA TRP A 25 14.46 -7.60 -16.72
C TRP A 25 15.28 -8.82 -16.31
N ILE A 26 15.72 -8.84 -15.05
CA ILE A 26 16.52 -9.94 -14.50
C ILE A 26 15.66 -10.70 -13.49
N PRO A 27 15.30 -11.98 -13.75
CA PRO A 27 14.53 -12.77 -12.81
C PRO A 27 15.40 -13.21 -11.63
N VAL A 28 15.01 -12.81 -10.43
CA VAL A 28 15.74 -13.07 -9.17
C VAL A 28 14.85 -13.64 -8.06
N GLY A 29 13.59 -13.95 -8.38
CA GLY A 29 12.58 -14.41 -7.42
C GLY A 29 11.73 -13.28 -6.84
N THR A 30 10.78 -13.63 -5.97
CA THR A 30 9.82 -12.69 -5.36
C THR A 30 10.34 -12.06 -4.06
N ASP A 31 11.37 -12.64 -3.44
CA ASP A 31 11.96 -12.19 -2.19
C ASP A 31 12.75 -10.87 -2.37
N ALA A 32 12.54 -9.89 -1.49
CA ALA A 32 13.26 -8.63 -1.49
C ALA A 32 14.76 -8.80 -1.19
N THR A 33 15.13 -9.76 -0.35
CA THR A 33 16.52 -10.10 -0.02
C THR A 33 17.26 -10.63 -1.24
N ALA A 34 16.61 -11.48 -2.05
CA ALA A 34 17.21 -11.98 -3.29
C ALA A 34 17.46 -10.85 -4.30
N ARG A 35 16.53 -9.89 -4.38
CA ARG A 35 16.72 -8.65 -5.16
C ARG A 35 17.87 -7.80 -4.65
N ALA A 36 18.02 -7.65 -3.33
CA ALA A 36 19.11 -6.92 -2.72
C ALA A 36 20.48 -7.55 -3.02
N VAL A 37 20.58 -8.88 -2.97
CA VAL A 37 21.80 -9.62 -3.36
C VAL A 37 22.12 -9.43 -4.84
N ALA A 38 21.12 -9.44 -5.72
CA ALA A 38 21.34 -9.18 -7.14
C ALA A 38 21.89 -7.77 -7.39
N LEU A 39 21.44 -6.77 -6.64
CA LEU A 39 21.98 -5.41 -6.69
C LEU A 39 23.42 -5.36 -6.18
N SER A 40 23.69 -5.89 -4.99
CA SER A 40 25.01 -5.80 -4.35
C SER A 40 26.10 -6.61 -5.06
N SER A 41 25.73 -7.68 -5.76
CA SER A 41 26.63 -8.48 -6.59
C SER A 41 26.88 -7.90 -7.99
N GLY A 42 26.23 -6.79 -8.35
CA GLY A 42 26.31 -6.20 -9.69
C GLY A 42 25.57 -7.01 -10.76
N ARG A 43 24.76 -8.00 -10.37
CA ARG A 43 23.90 -8.74 -11.30
C ARG A 43 22.78 -7.86 -11.85
N ALA A 44 22.28 -6.89 -11.09
CA ALA A 44 21.27 -5.92 -11.51
C ALA A 44 21.72 -4.49 -11.15
N ASP A 45 21.47 -3.53 -12.05
CA ASP A 45 21.86 -2.12 -11.84
C ASP A 45 20.91 -1.36 -10.90
N ALA A 46 19.64 -1.79 -10.85
CA ALA A 46 18.61 -1.21 -10.02
C ALA A 46 17.56 -2.26 -9.63
N THR A 47 16.90 -2.04 -8.50
CA THR A 47 15.79 -2.90 -8.05
C THR A 47 14.84 -2.13 -7.15
N LEU A 48 13.57 -2.52 -7.14
CA LEU A 48 12.59 -2.06 -6.16
C LEU A 48 12.73 -2.86 -4.85
N LEU A 49 12.99 -2.15 -3.76
CA LEU A 49 13.14 -2.70 -2.41
C LEU A 49 12.27 -1.92 -1.43
N THR A 50 11.87 -2.59 -0.35
CA THR A 50 11.10 -2.01 0.75
C THR A 50 11.95 -1.99 2.02
N PRO A 51 11.64 -1.14 3.00
CA PRO A 51 12.26 -1.23 4.32
C PRO A 51 12.02 -2.62 4.94
N PRO A 52 12.95 -3.13 5.78
CA PRO A 52 14.27 -2.58 6.08
C PRO A 52 15.34 -2.96 5.03
N VAL A 53 14.98 -3.74 4.00
CA VAL A 53 15.94 -4.44 3.14
C VAL A 53 16.96 -3.51 2.48
N TYR A 54 16.54 -2.32 2.06
CA TYR A 54 17.47 -1.36 1.44
C TYR A 54 18.35 -0.60 2.43
N PHE A 55 18.08 -0.63 3.74
CA PHE A 55 18.85 0.14 4.73
C PHE A 55 20.34 -0.25 4.73
N LYS A 56 20.62 -1.55 4.70
CA LYS A 56 22.00 -2.07 4.60
C LYS A 56 22.68 -1.72 3.28
N LEU A 57 21.92 -1.54 2.20
CA LEU A 57 22.48 -1.15 0.91
C LEU A 57 22.85 0.34 0.90
N GLU A 58 22.09 1.19 1.58
CA GLU A 58 22.46 2.60 1.74
C GLU A 58 23.75 2.76 2.54
N GLU A 59 23.96 1.95 3.59
CA GLU A 59 25.23 1.89 4.32
C GLU A 59 26.41 1.46 3.43
N GLN A 60 26.14 0.66 2.41
CA GLN A 60 27.11 0.24 1.38
C GLN A 60 27.29 1.30 0.27
N GLY A 61 26.62 2.45 0.35
CA GLY A 61 26.76 3.55 -0.60
C GLY A 61 25.79 3.51 -1.78
N PHE A 62 24.85 2.55 -1.82
CA PHE A 62 23.76 2.58 -2.81
C PHE A 62 22.82 3.74 -2.53
N LYS A 63 22.17 4.26 -3.58
CA LYS A 63 21.29 5.42 -3.50
C LYS A 63 19.89 5.07 -4.00
N SER A 64 18.88 5.60 -3.32
CA SER A 64 17.53 5.63 -3.88
C SER A 64 17.47 6.60 -5.05
N ILE A 65 17.10 6.12 -6.22
CA ILE A 65 16.95 6.93 -7.45
C ILE A 65 15.52 7.44 -7.65
N ALA A 66 14.55 6.80 -7.01
CA ALA A 66 13.14 7.19 -7.03
C ALA A 66 12.40 6.54 -5.86
N ASN A 67 11.43 7.27 -5.29
CA ASN A 67 10.56 6.77 -4.23
C ASN A 67 9.11 6.75 -4.71
N MET A 68 8.44 5.61 -4.59
CA MET A 68 7.02 5.49 -4.98
C MET A 68 6.12 6.42 -4.16
N ALA A 69 6.48 6.71 -2.90
CA ALA A 69 5.68 7.57 -2.03
C ALA A 69 5.58 9.03 -2.54
N ASP A 70 6.46 9.43 -3.47
CA ASP A 70 6.43 10.76 -4.08
C ASP A 70 5.36 10.88 -5.19
N TYR A 71 4.74 9.76 -5.60
CA TYR A 71 3.77 9.69 -6.70
C TYR A 71 2.40 9.19 -6.21
N ASN A 72 1.45 10.11 -6.06
CA ASN A 72 0.11 9.84 -5.53
C ASN A 72 -0.83 9.04 -6.46
N ASP A 73 -0.41 8.79 -7.70
CA ASP A 73 -1.13 8.02 -8.70
C ASP A 73 -0.49 6.65 -8.99
N ILE A 74 0.57 6.29 -8.26
CA ILE A 74 1.07 4.92 -8.20
C ILE A 74 0.43 4.23 -6.99
N TYR A 75 -0.53 3.34 -7.26
CA TYR A 75 -1.33 2.70 -6.23
C TYR A 75 -0.69 1.38 -5.75
N ALA A 76 -0.10 1.41 -4.55
CA ALA A 76 0.24 0.21 -3.80
C ALA A 76 -0.93 -0.16 -2.88
N SER A 77 -2.01 -0.68 -3.48
CA SER A 77 -3.27 -0.91 -2.75
C SER A 77 -3.23 -2.16 -1.87
N THR A 78 -3.41 -1.95 -0.57
CA THR A 78 -3.80 -3.00 0.38
C THR A 78 -5.31 -2.90 0.60
N VAL A 79 -6.02 -4.02 0.63
CA VAL A 79 -7.48 -4.05 0.78
C VAL A 79 -7.90 -5.03 1.87
N TYR A 80 -9.04 -4.75 2.50
CA TYR A 80 -9.76 -5.76 3.26
C TYR A 80 -10.50 -6.68 2.31
N LEU A 81 -10.19 -7.97 2.38
CA LEU A 81 -10.82 -8.99 1.55
C LEU A 81 -11.60 -9.97 2.43
N PHE A 82 -12.89 -10.05 2.18
CA PHE A 82 -13.78 -11.00 2.85
C PHE A 82 -14.51 -11.86 1.81
N THR A 83 -14.78 -13.11 2.16
CA THR A 83 -15.71 -13.91 1.35
C THR A 83 -17.14 -13.43 1.57
N LYS A 84 -17.99 -13.54 0.54
CA LYS A 84 -19.43 -13.21 0.67
C LYS A 84 -20.11 -14.02 1.78
N LYS A 85 -19.71 -15.28 1.95
CA LYS A 85 -20.20 -16.16 3.02
C LYS A 85 -19.86 -15.60 4.41
N THR A 86 -18.63 -15.13 4.61
CA THR A 86 -18.19 -14.54 5.87
C THR A 86 -19.01 -13.30 6.21
N VAL A 87 -19.20 -12.39 5.25
CA VAL A 87 -20.00 -11.17 5.46
C VAL A 87 -21.47 -11.48 5.71
N ALA A 88 -22.04 -12.47 5.02
CA ALA A 88 -23.43 -12.88 5.26
C ALA A 88 -23.64 -13.50 6.65
N ALA A 89 -22.66 -14.25 7.16
CA ALA A 89 -22.71 -14.87 8.48
C ALA A 89 -22.52 -13.86 9.62
N ASP A 90 -21.67 -12.85 9.43
CA ASP A 90 -21.49 -11.74 10.36
C ASP A 90 -21.42 -10.40 9.60
N PRO A 91 -22.58 -9.75 9.36
CA PRO A 91 -22.64 -8.48 8.65
C PRO A 91 -21.95 -7.32 9.38
N LYS A 92 -21.64 -7.44 10.67
CA LYS A 92 -20.98 -6.41 11.46
C LYS A 92 -19.45 -6.50 11.37
N LEU A 93 -18.91 -7.67 11.03
CA LEU A 93 -17.47 -7.92 10.98
C LEU A 93 -16.69 -6.87 10.17
N PRO A 94 -17.09 -6.50 8.93
CA PRO A 94 -16.32 -5.51 8.17
C PRO A 94 -16.23 -4.16 8.87
N GLU A 95 -17.31 -3.71 9.49
CA GLU A 95 -17.33 -2.45 10.23
C GLU A 95 -16.42 -2.50 11.46
N LEU A 96 -16.47 -3.60 12.22
CA LEU A 96 -15.62 -3.80 13.40
C LEU A 96 -14.14 -3.80 13.03
N ILE A 97 -13.76 -4.45 11.93
CA ILE A 97 -12.38 -4.47 11.43
C ILE A 97 -11.93 -3.07 11.00
N ILE A 98 -12.79 -2.33 10.28
CA ILE A 98 -12.48 -0.95 9.85
C ILE A 98 -12.30 -0.02 11.06
N LYS A 99 -13.18 -0.12 12.07
CA LYS A 99 -13.08 0.67 13.30
C LYS A 99 -11.80 0.35 14.06
N ALA A 100 -11.51 -0.93 14.26
CA ALA A 100 -10.30 -1.39 14.95
C ALA A 100 -9.03 -0.92 14.24
N GLN A 101 -8.98 -0.99 12.91
CA GLN A 101 -7.84 -0.44 12.16
C GLN A 101 -7.74 1.06 12.34
N ALA A 102 -8.84 1.82 12.22
CA ALA A 102 -8.80 3.27 12.35
C ALA A 102 -8.25 3.68 13.73
N GLU A 103 -8.65 2.98 14.80
CA GLU A 103 -8.11 3.16 16.15
C GLU A 103 -6.62 2.80 16.23
N ALA A 104 -6.21 1.70 15.61
CA ALA A 104 -4.80 1.29 15.53
C ALA A 104 -3.96 2.32 14.75
N VAL A 105 -4.48 2.88 13.66
CA VAL A 105 -3.83 3.93 12.86
C VAL A 105 -3.70 5.20 13.69
N LYS A 106 -4.74 5.60 14.42
CA LYS A 106 -4.64 6.71 15.37
C LYS A 106 -3.53 6.45 16.39
N ARG A 107 -3.53 5.28 17.02
CA ARG A 107 -2.53 4.94 18.03
C ARG A 107 -1.11 4.89 17.47
N PHE A 108 -0.95 4.41 16.25
CA PHE A 108 0.32 4.42 15.53
C PHE A 108 0.88 5.84 15.43
N TYR A 109 0.08 6.79 14.95
CA TYR A 109 0.54 8.18 14.78
C TYR A 109 0.66 8.96 16.10
N ASP A 110 -0.20 8.66 17.09
CA ASP A 110 -0.22 9.38 18.38
C ASP A 110 0.85 8.87 19.37
N ASP A 111 1.33 7.63 19.22
CA ASP A 111 2.26 7.00 20.16
C ASP A 111 3.33 6.17 19.45
N ARG A 112 4.42 6.84 19.07
CA ARG A 112 5.60 6.22 18.44
C ARG A 112 6.17 5.08 19.28
N ALA A 113 6.30 5.25 20.60
CA ALA A 113 6.91 4.26 21.47
C ALA A 113 6.08 2.97 21.50
N PHE A 114 4.75 3.10 21.57
CA PHE A 114 3.84 1.97 21.47
C PHE A 114 3.93 1.31 20.08
N ALA A 115 3.93 2.08 19.00
CA ALA A 115 4.00 1.56 17.64
C ALA A 115 5.27 0.72 17.39
N VAL A 116 6.44 1.24 17.78
CA VAL A 116 7.73 0.54 17.68
C VAL A 116 7.73 -0.74 18.52
N LYS A 117 7.25 -0.67 19.77
CA LYS A 117 7.15 -1.84 20.65
C LYS A 117 6.20 -2.91 20.12
N ALA A 118 5.06 -2.51 19.56
CA ALA A 118 4.09 -3.42 18.97
C ALA A 118 4.68 -4.14 17.77
N TYR A 119 5.43 -3.44 16.91
CA TYR A 119 6.12 -4.03 15.76
C TYR A 119 7.11 -5.12 16.21
N LEU A 120 7.97 -4.81 17.20
CA LEU A 120 8.98 -5.74 17.74
C LEU A 120 8.39 -7.03 18.35
N THR A 121 7.10 -7.06 18.66
CA THR A 121 6.42 -8.27 19.15
C THR A 121 6.26 -9.32 18.05
N TYR A 122 6.09 -8.90 16.80
CA TYR A 122 5.82 -9.78 15.66
C TYR A 122 7.03 -9.96 14.74
N ASP A 123 7.91 -8.96 14.67
CA ASP A 123 9.08 -8.99 13.80
C ASP A 123 10.29 -8.51 14.61
N LYS A 124 11.11 -9.48 15.02
CA LYS A 124 12.28 -9.26 15.87
C LYS A 124 13.46 -8.82 15.01
N GLN A 125 13.70 -7.51 14.98
CA GLN A 125 14.83 -6.88 14.29
C GLN A 125 15.53 -5.89 15.21
N GLU A 126 16.59 -5.27 14.72
CA GLU A 126 17.27 -4.19 15.41
C GLU A 126 16.30 -3.01 15.65
N SER A 127 16.26 -2.48 16.87
CA SER A 127 15.31 -1.41 17.24
C SER A 127 15.46 -0.18 16.34
N ALA A 128 16.69 0.15 15.95
CA ALA A 128 16.97 1.28 15.07
C ALA A 128 16.33 1.13 13.68
N ASP A 129 16.29 -0.08 13.13
CA ASP A 129 15.62 -0.35 11.84
C ASP A 129 14.11 -0.18 11.98
N ILE A 130 13.52 -0.69 13.07
CA ILE A 130 12.07 -0.54 13.32
C ILE A 130 11.67 0.92 13.50
N GLU A 131 12.48 1.68 14.24
CA GLU A 131 12.30 3.11 14.40
C GLU A 131 12.37 3.85 13.05
N ARG A 132 13.32 3.48 12.20
CA ARG A 132 13.44 4.03 10.85
C ARG A 132 12.26 3.66 9.94
N ILE A 133 11.74 2.42 10.05
CA ILE A 133 10.51 1.99 9.37
C ILE A 133 9.32 2.84 9.83
N TYR A 134 9.19 3.04 11.14
CA TYR A 134 8.15 3.89 11.71
C TYR A 134 8.24 5.31 11.14
N ASP A 135 9.42 5.93 11.19
CA ASP A 135 9.59 7.32 10.75
C ASP A 135 9.30 7.48 9.25
N ALA A 136 9.69 6.52 8.41
CA ALA A 136 9.37 6.51 6.98
C ALA A 136 7.86 6.34 6.71
N THR A 137 7.20 5.43 7.45
CA THR A 137 5.75 5.19 7.35
C THR A 137 4.96 6.41 7.81
N ALA A 138 5.38 7.01 8.93
CA ALA A 138 4.76 8.20 9.50
C ALA A 138 4.90 9.40 8.56
N LYS A 139 6.10 9.64 8.02
CA LYS A 139 6.39 10.74 7.10
C LYS A 139 5.59 10.63 5.80
N SER A 140 5.43 9.43 5.25
CA SER A 140 4.67 9.20 4.02
C SER A 140 3.14 9.22 4.24
N ASN A 141 2.68 9.22 5.50
CA ASN A 141 1.27 9.13 5.86
C ASN A 141 0.55 7.97 5.12
N SER A 142 1.24 6.83 5.03
CA SER A 142 0.81 5.69 4.21
C SER A 142 -0.29 4.86 4.84
N LEU A 143 -0.50 4.97 6.16
CA LEU A 143 -1.63 4.32 6.83
C LEU A 143 -2.88 5.18 6.73
N GLU A 144 -3.88 4.68 6.00
CA GLU A 144 -5.10 5.42 5.71
C GLU A 144 -6.01 5.54 6.93
N ARG A 145 -6.38 6.77 7.28
CA ARG A 145 -7.33 7.07 8.36
C ARG A 145 -8.79 6.79 7.96
N VAL A 146 -9.12 7.07 6.69
CA VAL A 146 -10.43 6.83 6.09
C VAL A 146 -10.23 5.89 4.89
N PRO A 147 -10.53 4.59 5.03
CA PRO A 147 -10.10 3.54 4.10
C PRO A 147 -11.12 3.33 2.97
N TYR A 148 -11.36 4.36 2.16
CA TYR A 148 -12.15 4.22 0.94
C TYR A 148 -11.37 3.44 -0.14
N VAL A 149 -12.03 2.53 -0.84
CA VAL A 149 -11.50 1.98 -2.09
C VAL A 149 -11.66 3.03 -3.19
N MET A 150 -10.55 3.54 -3.72
CA MET A 150 -10.54 4.65 -4.68
C MET A 150 -10.74 4.19 -6.12
N ALA A 151 -11.51 4.94 -6.91
CA ALA A 151 -11.76 4.64 -8.32
C ALA A 151 -10.47 4.65 -9.18
N PRO A 152 -9.54 5.61 -9.01
CA PRO A 152 -8.26 5.56 -9.72
C PRO A 152 -7.41 4.33 -9.39
N ALA A 153 -7.47 3.84 -8.15
CA ALA A 153 -6.77 2.62 -7.75
C ALA A 153 -7.35 1.40 -8.46
N ILE A 154 -8.68 1.27 -8.50
CA ILE A 154 -9.36 0.21 -9.26
C ILE A 154 -9.00 0.28 -10.74
N LYS A 155 -9.01 1.48 -11.34
CA LYS A 155 -8.61 1.68 -12.73
C LYS A 155 -7.19 1.16 -12.97
N SER A 156 -6.24 1.53 -12.12
CA SER A 156 -4.84 1.07 -12.23
C SER A 156 -4.72 -0.45 -12.15
N ILE A 157 -5.43 -1.09 -11.20
CA ILE A 157 -5.45 -2.56 -11.06
C ILE A 157 -6.02 -3.23 -12.32
N MET A 158 -7.11 -2.68 -12.88
CA MET A 158 -7.72 -3.20 -14.11
C MET A 158 -6.80 -3.06 -15.33
N GLU A 159 -6.12 -1.92 -15.46
CA GLU A 159 -5.14 -1.70 -16.53
C GLU A 159 -3.96 -2.67 -16.41
N GLN A 160 -3.44 -2.88 -15.20
CA GLN A 160 -2.38 -3.86 -14.94
C GLN A 160 -2.84 -5.29 -15.30
N ALA A 161 -4.04 -5.70 -14.86
CA ALA A 161 -4.57 -7.03 -15.16
C ALA A 161 -4.77 -7.25 -16.66
N ASN A 162 -5.38 -6.27 -17.36
CA ASN A 162 -5.64 -6.36 -18.79
C ASN A 162 -4.36 -6.27 -19.66
N GLY A 163 -3.30 -5.63 -19.15
CA GLY A 163 -1.98 -5.63 -19.78
C GLY A 163 -1.26 -6.97 -19.69
N GLN A 164 -1.67 -7.86 -18.78
CA GLN A 164 -1.14 -9.21 -18.65
C GLN A 164 -2.03 -10.19 -19.44
N ALA A 165 -1.49 -10.79 -20.50
CA ALA A 165 -2.24 -11.65 -21.42
C ALA A 165 -3.01 -12.80 -20.73
N ALA A 166 -2.51 -13.30 -19.59
CA ALA A 166 -3.08 -14.40 -18.81
C ALA A 166 -4.26 -14.00 -17.90
N THR A 167 -4.44 -12.71 -17.59
CA THR A 167 -5.43 -12.22 -16.60
C THR A 167 -6.35 -11.17 -17.23
N GLN A 168 -6.88 -11.45 -18.42
CA GLN A 168 -7.83 -10.56 -19.06
C GLN A 168 -9.18 -10.62 -18.33
N ILE A 169 -9.42 -9.63 -17.48
CA ILE A 169 -10.68 -9.45 -16.73
C ILE A 169 -11.59 -8.42 -17.43
N LYS A 170 -11.47 -8.31 -18.75
CA LYS A 170 -12.13 -7.29 -19.58
C LYS A 170 -13.65 -7.21 -19.37
N ASP A 171 -14.28 -8.34 -19.07
CA ASP A 171 -15.74 -8.44 -18.88
C ASP A 171 -16.15 -8.54 -17.39
N PHE A 172 -15.21 -8.41 -16.46
CA PHE A 172 -15.51 -8.50 -15.04
C PHE A 172 -16.03 -7.17 -14.49
N ASP A 173 -17.26 -7.18 -13.99
CA ASP A 173 -17.82 -6.05 -13.27
C ASP A 173 -17.27 -5.96 -11.83
N VAL A 174 -16.27 -5.12 -11.64
CA VAL A 174 -15.58 -4.91 -10.35
C VAL A 174 -16.53 -4.42 -9.24
N ARG A 175 -17.66 -3.80 -9.58
CA ARG A 175 -18.68 -3.38 -8.61
C ARG A 175 -19.31 -4.56 -7.85
N LYS A 176 -19.14 -5.79 -8.36
CA LYS A 176 -19.61 -7.01 -7.68
C LYS A 176 -18.76 -7.43 -6.49
N VAL A 177 -17.57 -6.83 -6.31
CA VAL A 177 -16.59 -7.20 -5.28
C VAL A 177 -16.02 -6.01 -4.50
N VAL A 178 -16.23 -4.78 -4.96
CA VAL A 178 -15.86 -3.57 -4.22
C VAL A 178 -17.08 -3.03 -3.48
N ASP A 179 -16.94 -2.80 -2.18
CA ASP A 179 -17.99 -2.24 -1.34
C ASP A 179 -17.44 -1.12 -0.43
N ASN A 180 -17.86 0.11 -0.71
CA ASN A 180 -17.55 1.29 0.10
C ASN A 180 -18.68 1.67 1.08
N SER A 181 -19.80 0.95 1.08
CA SER A 181 -21.01 1.33 1.84
C SER A 181 -20.79 1.35 3.35
N VAL A 182 -19.91 0.50 3.86
CA VAL A 182 -19.52 0.49 5.28
C VAL A 182 -18.77 1.77 5.64
N VAL A 183 -17.81 2.19 4.80
CA VAL A 183 -17.05 3.43 5.02
C VAL A 183 -17.96 4.65 4.92
N ASP A 184 -18.87 4.69 3.93
CA ASP A 184 -19.84 5.77 3.82
C ASP A 184 -20.75 5.90 5.04
N ARG A 185 -21.22 4.77 5.58
CA ARG A 185 -22.03 4.77 6.80
C ARG A 185 -21.24 5.35 7.97
N LEU A 186 -19.99 4.93 8.15
CA LEU A 186 -19.13 5.44 9.22
C LEU A 186 -18.80 6.93 9.07
N VAL A 187 -18.64 7.42 7.84
CA VAL A 187 -18.51 8.85 7.54
C VAL A 187 -19.78 9.59 7.93
N LYS A 188 -20.96 9.09 7.54
CA LYS A 188 -22.27 9.70 7.87
C LYS A 188 -22.55 9.71 9.37
N GLU A 189 -22.13 8.68 10.09
CA GLU A 189 -22.25 8.56 11.55
C GLU A 189 -21.24 9.43 12.31
N GLY A 190 -20.30 10.08 11.62
CA GLY A 190 -19.28 10.93 12.24
C GLY A 190 -18.19 10.14 12.99
N PHE A 191 -18.04 8.84 12.74
CA PHE A 191 -17.07 8.00 13.45
C PHE A 191 -15.63 8.52 13.31
N PHE A 192 -15.20 8.82 12.08
CA PHE A 192 -13.84 9.28 11.82
C PHE A 192 -13.57 10.67 12.40
N GLU A 193 -14.54 11.59 12.35
CA GLU A 193 -14.42 12.91 12.97
C GLU A 193 -14.32 12.83 14.49
N LYS A 194 -15.10 11.93 15.12
CA LYS A 194 -14.99 11.67 16.56
C LYS A 194 -13.62 11.10 16.93
N LEU A 195 -13.05 10.23 16.10
CA LEU A 195 -11.77 9.56 16.38
C LEU A 195 -10.56 10.45 16.11
N PHE A 196 -10.53 11.14 14.97
CA PHE A 196 -9.37 11.91 14.49
C PHE A 196 -9.51 13.43 14.68
N GLY A 197 -10.66 13.91 15.13
CA GLY A 197 -10.99 15.34 15.22
C GLY A 197 -11.52 15.93 13.92
N SER A 198 -12.00 17.18 13.98
CA SER A 198 -12.67 17.86 12.84
C SER A 198 -11.78 18.08 11.61
N GLY A 199 -10.45 18.07 11.78
CA GLY A 199 -9.50 18.22 10.68
C GLY A 199 -9.57 17.10 9.63
N ILE A 200 -10.15 15.94 9.97
CA ILE A 200 -10.29 14.81 9.03
C ILE A 200 -11.38 15.04 7.98
N LYS A 201 -12.28 16.02 8.18
CA LYS A 201 -13.42 16.29 7.30
C LYS A 201 -13.00 16.58 5.85
N ALA A 202 -11.96 17.39 5.67
CA ALA A 202 -11.42 17.70 4.34
C ALA A 202 -10.87 16.45 3.64
N GLU A 203 -10.24 15.53 4.39
CA GLU A 203 -9.79 14.25 3.85
C GLU A 203 -10.98 13.35 3.46
N GLN A 204 -11.99 13.23 4.33
CA GLN A 204 -13.21 12.45 4.03
C GLN A 204 -13.88 12.93 2.75
N ASP A 205 -14.09 14.24 2.61
CA ASP A 205 -14.79 14.80 1.45
C ASP A 205 -13.97 14.61 0.16
N ARG A 206 -12.65 14.79 0.22
CA ARG A 206 -11.76 14.54 -0.92
C ARG A 206 -11.79 13.07 -1.33
N LYS A 207 -11.66 12.16 -0.36
CA LYS A 207 -11.63 10.71 -0.60
C LYS A 207 -12.98 10.18 -1.09
N SER A 208 -14.09 10.63 -0.51
CA SER A 208 -15.43 10.22 -0.92
C SER A 208 -15.74 10.58 -2.38
N LYS A 209 -15.27 11.74 -2.86
CA LYS A 209 -15.37 12.15 -4.28
C LYS A 209 -14.57 11.25 -5.23
N GLN A 210 -13.51 10.63 -4.73
CA GLN A 210 -12.62 9.74 -5.49
C GLN A 210 -12.94 8.26 -5.24
N ALA A 211 -13.85 7.94 -4.33
CA ALA A 211 -14.23 6.58 -3.99
C ALA A 211 -14.88 5.90 -5.21
N PHE A 212 -14.58 4.61 -5.36
CA PHE A 212 -15.24 3.77 -6.36
C PHE A 212 -16.72 3.58 -6.01
N ARG A 213 -17.59 3.70 -7.01
CA ARG A 213 -19.06 3.67 -6.91
C ARG A 213 -19.64 2.71 -7.94
#